data_AF-A0A0N0V269-F1
#
_entry.id   AF-A0A0N0V269-F1
#
_cell.length_a   1.000
_cell.length_b   1.000
_cell.length_c   1.000
_cell.angle_alpha   90.00
_cell.angle_beta   90.00
_cell.angle_gamma   90.00
#
_symmetry.space_group_name_H-M   'P 1'
#
loop_
_entity.id
_entity.type
_entity.pdbx_description
1 polymer ?
#
loop_
_entity_poly.entity_id
_entity_poly.type
_entity_poly.pdbx_seq_one_letter_code
_entity_poly.pdbx_strand_id
1 'polypeptide(L)'
;MRTCSLDVMEFIRRFLQHVLPSGFMKVRYYGFLNSNCRITIEHVSTLIEIAYGFAINVPLFDKKTLKPLSCEKCGGELEFQYFIIGGAMESNIDSS
;
A
#
# COMPACT_ATOMS: atom_id res chain seq x y z
N MET A 1 -18.62 -8.00 33.29
CA MET A 1 -18.38 -6.61 32.86
C MET A 1 -17.36 -6.02 33.83
N ARG A 2 -16.17 -5.61 33.38
CA ARG A 2 -15.13 -5.02 34.24
C ARG A 2 -15.11 -3.52 34.00
N THR A 3 -15.27 -2.73 35.04
CA THR A 3 -15.19 -1.25 35.00
C THR A 3 -13.77 -0.82 35.33
N CYS A 4 -13.21 0.12 34.57
CA CYS A 4 -11.89 0.69 34.80
C CYS A 4 -12.00 2.21 34.71
N SER A 5 -11.55 2.91 35.74
CA SER A 5 -11.52 4.37 35.80
C SER A 5 -10.21 4.86 35.21
N LEU A 6 -10.28 5.68 34.17
CA LEU A 6 -9.14 6.27 33.48
C LEU A 6 -9.26 7.79 33.48
N ASP A 7 -8.10 8.45 33.49
CA ASP A 7 -8.03 9.87 33.22
C ASP A 7 -8.57 10.19 31.81
N VAL A 8 -9.15 11.38 31.65
CA VAL A 8 -9.84 11.80 30.42
C VAL A 8 -8.92 11.70 29.20
N MET A 9 -7.65 12.09 29.33
CA MET A 9 -6.71 12.08 28.22
C MET A 9 -6.34 10.65 27.80
N GLU A 10 -6.14 9.77 28.77
CA GLU A 10 -5.82 8.37 28.52
C GLU A 10 -7.03 7.60 27.93
N PHE A 11 -8.25 7.98 28.31
CA PHE A 11 -9.48 7.50 27.68
C PHE A 11 -9.53 7.89 26.20
N ILE A 12 -9.36 9.18 25.87
CA ILE A 12 -9.39 9.67 24.48
C ILE A 12 -8.31 8.97 23.65
N ARG A 13 -7.09 8.85 24.17
CA ARG A 13 -5.98 8.19 23.46
C ARG A 13 -6.29 6.74 23.10
N ARG A 14 -6.80 5.95 24.05
CA ARG A 14 -7.18 4.55 23.82
C ARG A 14 -8.41 4.43 22.93
N PHE A 15 -9.36 5.35 23.05
CA PHE A 15 -10.55 5.38 22.24
C PHE A 15 -10.22 5.71 20.77
N LEU A 16 -9.36 6.69 20.50
CA LEU A 16 -9.03 7.10 19.14
C LEU A 16 -7.96 6.25 18.45
N GLN A 17 -7.33 5.30 19.14
CA GLN A 17 -6.26 4.47 18.56
C GLN A 17 -6.66 3.69 17.30
N HIS A 18 -7.96 3.45 17.09
CA HIS A 18 -8.49 2.72 15.95
C HIS A 18 -9.06 3.65 14.85
N VAL A 19 -9.05 4.96 15.09
CA VAL A 19 -9.51 5.96 14.13
C VAL A 19 -8.38 6.22 13.15
N LEU A 20 -8.70 6.07 11.86
CA LEU A 20 -7.76 6.30 10.79
C LEU A 20 -7.44 7.81 10.72
N PRO A 21 -6.16 8.24 10.78
CA PRO A 21 -5.83 9.66 10.74
C PRO A 21 -6.23 10.31 9.41
N SER A 22 -6.42 11.62 9.41
CA SER A 22 -6.70 12.37 8.18
C SER A 22 -5.58 12.15 7.15
N GLY A 23 -5.96 11.98 5.89
CA GLY A 23 -5.03 11.68 4.79
C GLY A 23 -4.72 10.18 4.58
N PHE A 24 -5.13 9.32 5.51
CA PHE A 24 -5.02 7.87 5.32
C PHE A 24 -6.33 7.29 4.78
N MET A 25 -6.22 6.36 3.84
CA MET A 25 -7.37 5.67 3.24
C MET A 25 -7.40 4.20 3.68
N LYS A 26 -8.57 3.74 4.14
CA LYS A 26 -8.77 2.31 4.41
C LYS A 26 -8.98 1.57 3.09
N VAL A 27 -7.95 0.87 2.62
CA VAL A 27 -8.07 -0.02 1.46
C VAL A 27 -8.95 -1.22 1.84
N ARG A 28 -9.96 -1.50 1.02
CA ARG A 28 -10.82 -2.68 1.15
C ARG A 28 -10.72 -3.46 -0.16
N TYR A 29 -10.24 -4.69 -0.09
CA TYR A 29 -10.19 -5.57 -1.26
C TYR A 29 -11.54 -6.25 -1.48
N TYR A 30 -12.06 -6.17 -2.70
CA TYR A 30 -13.35 -6.76 -3.09
C TYR A 30 -13.16 -7.72 -4.26
N GLY A 31 -14.19 -8.53 -4.53
CA GLY A 31 -14.20 -9.48 -5.64
C GLY A 31 -13.05 -10.49 -5.53
N PHE A 32 -12.30 -10.65 -6.62
CA PHE A 32 -11.18 -11.60 -6.74
C PHE A 32 -9.97 -11.24 -5.88
N LEU A 33 -9.83 -9.97 -5.46
CA LEU A 33 -8.72 -9.51 -4.60
C LEU A 33 -9.00 -9.70 -3.11
N ASN A 34 -10.21 -10.12 -2.74
CA ASN A 34 -10.54 -10.39 -1.33
C ASN A 34 -9.80 -11.64 -0.85
N SER A 35 -9.21 -11.59 0.35
CA SER A 35 -8.50 -12.70 1.00
C SER A 35 -9.35 -13.98 1.13
N ASN A 36 -10.67 -13.85 1.21
CA ASN A 36 -11.60 -14.98 1.28
C ASN A 36 -12.03 -15.51 -0.11
N CYS A 37 -11.55 -14.90 -1.20
CA CYS A 37 -11.83 -15.41 -2.54
C CYS A 37 -11.03 -16.69 -2.78
N ARG A 38 -11.72 -17.75 -3.23
CA ARG A 38 -11.07 -19.02 -3.59
C ARG A 38 -10.48 -19.00 -5.00
N ILE A 39 -10.83 -17.99 -5.79
CA ILE A 39 -10.39 -17.85 -7.18
C ILE A 39 -9.02 -17.19 -7.17
N THR A 40 -8.01 -17.85 -7.73
CA THR A 40 -6.68 -17.28 -7.88
C THR A 40 -6.67 -16.23 -8.99
N ILE A 41 -5.76 -15.27 -8.89
CA ILE A 41 -5.58 -14.25 -9.93
C ILE A 41 -5.18 -14.89 -11.27
N GLU A 42 -4.38 -15.95 -11.23
CA GLU A 42 -4.03 -16.75 -12.42
C GLU A 42 -5.27 -17.31 -13.11
N HIS A 43 -6.20 -17.89 -12.34
CA HIS A 43 -7.44 -18.43 -12.89
C HIS A 43 -8.31 -17.35 -13.54
N VAL A 44 -8.39 -16.17 -12.93
CA VAL A 44 -9.06 -15.01 -13.54
C VAL A 44 -8.38 -14.62 -14.86
N SER A 45 -7.05 -14.53 -14.89
CA SER A 45 -6.30 -14.20 -16.10
C SER A 45 -6.59 -15.19 -17.23
N THR A 46 -6.52 -16.50 -16.95
CA THR A 46 -6.80 -17.55 -17.94
C THR A 46 -8.24 -17.47 -18.47
N LEU A 47 -9.23 -17.21 -17.60
CA LEU A 47 -10.61 -17.06 -18.05
C LEU A 47 -10.79 -15.86 -18.99
N ILE A 48 -10.11 -14.74 -18.72
CA ILE A 48 -10.12 -13.57 -19.60
C ILE A 48 -9.46 -13.93 -20.95
N GLU A 49 -8.30 -14.58 -20.94
CA GLU A 49 -7.62 -15.03 -22.16
C GLU A 49 -8.52 -15.90 -23.04
N ILE A 50 -9.18 -16.89 -22.45
CA ILE A 50 -10.12 -17.76 -23.16
C ILE A 50 -11.31 -16.96 -23.71
N ALA A 51 -11.90 -16.08 -22.90
CA ALA A 51 -13.08 -15.31 -23.31
C ALA A 51 -12.80 -14.35 -24.48
N TYR A 52 -11.59 -13.79 -24.55
CA TYR A 52 -11.17 -12.89 -25.62
C TYR A 52 -10.40 -13.58 -26.75
N GLY A 53 -10.35 -14.93 -26.76
CA GLY A 53 -9.63 -15.69 -27.79
C GLY A 53 -8.15 -15.32 -27.88
N PHE A 54 -7.52 -15.03 -26.74
CA PHE A 54 -6.14 -14.56 -26.62
C PHE A 54 -5.85 -13.22 -27.32
N ALA A 55 -6.86 -12.52 -27.82
CA ALA A 55 -6.73 -11.20 -28.45
C ALA A 55 -6.77 -10.04 -27.45
N ILE A 56 -6.16 -10.21 -26.27
CA ILE A 56 -6.10 -9.15 -25.26
C ILE A 56 -4.98 -8.19 -25.64
N ASN A 57 -5.32 -6.94 -25.98
CA ASN A 57 -4.34 -5.86 -26.00
C ASN A 57 -4.02 -5.50 -24.56
N VAL A 58 -2.88 -5.98 -24.05
CA VAL A 58 -2.39 -5.58 -22.73
C VAL A 58 -2.06 -4.09 -22.83
N PRO A 59 -2.72 -3.22 -22.03
CA PRO A 59 -2.38 -1.81 -22.05
C PRO A 59 -0.91 -1.68 -21.67
N LEU A 60 -0.14 -0.98 -22.51
CA LEU A 60 1.23 -0.62 -22.20
C LEU A 60 1.19 0.23 -20.94
N PHE A 61 1.58 -0.36 -19.81
CA PHE A 61 1.76 0.41 -18.59
C PHE A 61 3.08 1.15 -18.76
N ASP A 62 2.99 2.40 -19.18
CA ASP A 62 4.14 3.28 -19.22
C ASP A 62 4.68 3.38 -17.79
N LYS A 63 5.77 2.67 -17.52
CA LYS A 63 6.59 2.92 -16.34
C LYS A 63 7.11 4.34 -16.48
N LYS A 64 6.35 5.31 -15.96
CA LYS A 64 6.82 6.68 -15.87
C LYS A 64 8.08 6.64 -15.04
N THR A 65 9.22 6.92 -15.67
CA THR A 65 10.47 7.11 -14.94
C THR A 65 10.22 8.25 -13.96
N LEU A 66 10.26 7.94 -12.67
CA LEU A 66 10.15 8.95 -11.63
C LEU A 66 11.33 9.90 -11.82
N LYS A 67 11.05 11.21 -11.76
CA LYS A 67 12.13 12.20 -11.79
C LYS A 67 13.04 11.94 -10.58
N PRO A 68 14.37 12.01 -10.73
CA PRO A 68 15.26 11.90 -9.59
C PRO A 68 14.85 12.94 -8.54
N LEU A 69 14.84 12.52 -7.28
CA LEU A 69 14.58 13.42 -6.17
C LEU A 69 15.70 14.47 -6.17
N SER A 70 15.34 15.75 -6.17
CA SER A 70 16.31 16.84 -6.17
C SER A 70 16.10 17.76 -4.98
N CYS A 71 17.19 18.29 -4.43
CA CYS A 71 17.14 19.20 -3.31
C CYS A 71 16.64 20.59 -3.74
N GLU A 72 15.60 21.11 -3.10
CA GLU A 72 15.01 22.43 -3.44
C GLU A 72 15.96 23.61 -3.22
N LYS A 73 17.03 23.45 -2.42
CA LYS A 73 18.01 24.53 -2.17
C LYS A 73 19.23 24.51 -3.10
N CYS A 74 19.74 23.33 -3.45
CA CYS A 74 20.99 23.20 -4.22
C CYS A 74 20.83 22.48 -5.56
N GLY A 75 19.67 21.90 -5.85
CA GLY A 75 19.42 21.13 -7.07
C GLY A 75 20.16 19.79 -7.15
N GLY A 76 20.92 19.40 -6.12
CA GLY A 76 21.63 18.13 -6.08
C GLY A 76 20.68 16.93 -6.09
N GLU A 77 21.10 15.86 -6.74
CA GLU A 77 20.37 14.58 -6.77
C GLU A 77 20.40 13.95 -5.38
N LEU A 78 19.23 13.49 -4.94
CA LEU A 78 19.01 12.85 -3.65
C LEU A 78 18.85 11.35 -3.87
N GLU A 79 19.62 10.58 -3.11
CA GLU A 79 19.50 9.13 -3.05
C GLU A 79 18.58 8.73 -1.90
N PHE A 80 17.59 7.90 -2.20
CA PHE A 80 16.72 7.34 -1.17
C PHE A 80 17.51 6.35 -0.31
N GLN A 81 17.64 6.64 0.99
CA GLN A 81 18.36 5.78 1.93
C GLN A 81 17.43 4.76 2.60
N TYR A 82 16.38 5.22 3.30
CA TYR A 82 15.40 4.36 3.94
C TYR A 82 14.10 5.13 4.27
N PHE A 83 13.02 4.40 4.47
CA PHE A 83 11.79 4.89 5.09
C PHE A 83 11.54 4.07 6.36
N ILE A 84 10.95 4.65 7.39
CA ILE A 84 10.57 3.91 8.60
C ILE A 84 9.05 3.70 8.57
N ILE A 85 8.61 2.45 8.38
CA ILE A 85 7.22 2.05 8.62
C ILE A 85 7.20 1.19 9.89
N GLY A 86 6.51 1.64 10.93
CA GLY A 86 6.17 0.79 12.08
C GLY A 86 7.34 0.23 12.90
N GLY A 87 8.47 0.95 12.99
CA GLY A 87 9.57 0.59 13.89
C GLY A 87 10.53 -0.49 13.39
N ALA A 88 10.43 -0.92 12.13
CA ALA A 88 11.43 -1.76 11.49
C ALA A 88 12.11 -0.99 10.35
N MET A 89 13.45 -0.96 10.36
CA MET A 89 14.28 -0.52 9.25
C MET A 89 14.32 -1.65 8.22
N GLU A 90 13.60 -1.51 7.11
CA GLU A 90 13.85 -2.34 5.92
C GLU A 90 14.69 -1.53 4.94
N SER A 91 15.96 -1.91 4.80
CA SER A 91 16.84 -1.46 3.73
C SER A 91 16.47 -2.18 2.45
N ASN A 92 16.20 -1.45 1.37
CA ASN A 92 16.15 -2.04 0.04
C ASN A 92 17.56 -2.53 -0.33
N ILE A 93 17.73 -3.85 -0.27
CA ILE A 93 18.73 -4.54 -1.07
C ILE A 93 18.07 -4.71 -2.43
N ASP A 94 18.54 -3.96 -3.42
CA ASP A 94 18.54 -4.38 -4.81
C ASP A 94 19.72 -3.70 -5.50
N SER A 95 20.86 -4.37 -5.41
CA SER A 95 22.06 -4.12 -6.20
C SER A 95 21.80 -4.53 -7.65
N SER A 96 22.00 -3.61 -8.61
CA SER A 96 22.54 -3.88 -9.95
C SER A 96 23.00 -2.57 -10.58
#